data_AF-A0A927FB31-F1
#
_entry.id   AF-A0A927FB31-F1
#
_cell.length_a   1.000
_cell.length_b   1.000
_cell.length_c   1.000
_cell.angle_alpha   90.00
_cell.angle_beta   90.00
_cell.angle_gamma   90.00
#
_symmetry.space_group_name_H-M   'P 1'
#
loop_
_entity.id
_entity.type
_entity.pdbx_description
1 polymer ?
#
loop_
_entity_poly.entity_id
_entity_poly.type
_entity_poly.pdbx_seq_one_letter_code
_entity_poly.pdbx_strand_id
1 'polypeptide(L)'
;MTLVGFLFAAGCSQQSSLEVLNEDEDPIFRRARDLYARGMENEALENFLKLIQRRNGNAPESHLDAGNIYLKHLRDPVSAIYHFKHYEALLKRSDREDASERIELVQERIKAAKKEFAMTFDAKVYKDPLERLKLLDTIEALRSENEVLKRQLVSARNRLNDGASEQVAYEPPAESVPVRTLRADTSPRMETPRSEPVSQVEDSQRRYTIQAGDSLYKISRLVYGDGSRWREILNANRDVIPDESSLRVGATIRIP
;
A
#
# COMPACT_ATOMS: atom_id res chain seq x y z
N MET A 1 54.05 -38.45 -6.23
CA MET A 1 53.87 -37.07 -6.74
C MET A 1 52.39 -36.74 -6.63
N THR A 2 52.02 -36.17 -5.48
CA THR A 2 50.69 -35.73 -5.06
C THR A 2 50.22 -34.57 -5.94
N LEU A 3 49.07 -34.72 -6.61
CA LEU A 3 48.43 -33.61 -7.31
C LEU A 3 47.43 -32.94 -6.37
N VAL A 4 47.77 -31.73 -5.95
CA VAL A 4 47.00 -30.87 -5.04
C VAL A 4 45.74 -30.35 -5.74
N GLY A 5 44.61 -30.49 -5.06
CA GLY A 5 43.34 -29.90 -5.45
C GLY A 5 43.30 -28.40 -5.21
N PHE A 6 42.64 -27.68 -6.13
CA PHE A 6 42.18 -26.31 -5.93
C PHE A 6 40.79 -26.20 -6.57
N LEU A 7 39.75 -26.48 -5.78
CA LEU A 7 38.37 -26.15 -6.12
C LEU A 7 38.12 -24.72 -5.64
N PHE A 8 38.22 -23.77 -6.56
CA PHE A 8 37.83 -22.39 -6.31
C PHE A 8 36.31 -22.33 -6.08
N ALA A 9 35.90 -22.08 -4.85
CA ALA A 9 34.55 -21.64 -4.55
C ALA A 9 34.41 -20.16 -5.01
N ALA A 10 33.94 -19.96 -6.24
CA ALA A 10 33.46 -18.66 -6.69
C ALA A 10 32.08 -18.40 -6.07
N GLY A 11 32.07 -17.92 -4.83
CA GLY A 11 30.90 -17.27 -4.23
C GLY A 11 30.86 -15.82 -4.69
N CYS A 12 30.27 -15.54 -5.84
CA CYS A 12 29.98 -14.18 -6.28
C CYS A 12 28.49 -13.89 -6.08
N SER A 13 28.25 -12.83 -5.31
CA SER A 13 26.97 -12.20 -5.01
C SER A 13 26.09 -12.11 -6.26
N GLN A 14 24.98 -12.84 -6.27
CA GLN A 14 23.94 -12.66 -7.25
C GLN A 14 23.19 -11.39 -6.89
N GLN A 15 23.77 -10.24 -7.28
CA GLN A 15 23.02 -9.02 -7.49
C GLN A 15 22.00 -9.39 -8.57
N SER A 16 20.80 -9.76 -8.15
CA SER A 16 19.70 -10.11 -9.04
C SER A 16 19.29 -8.82 -9.74
N SER A 17 19.99 -8.48 -10.82
CA SER A 17 19.49 -7.49 -11.75
C SER A 17 18.10 -7.97 -12.17
N LEU A 18 17.13 -7.09 -11.97
CA LEU A 18 15.76 -7.45 -12.21
C LEU A 18 15.62 -7.47 -13.73
N GLU A 19 15.53 -8.68 -14.31
CA GLU A 19 15.29 -8.83 -15.75
C GLU A 19 13.90 -8.27 -16.05
N VAL A 20 13.86 -6.98 -16.40
CA VAL A 20 12.64 -6.27 -16.75
C VAL A 20 12.24 -6.81 -18.12
N LEU A 21 11.38 -7.83 -18.12
CA LEU A 21 10.79 -8.37 -19.35
C LEU A 21 10.21 -7.22 -20.17
N ASN A 22 10.59 -7.14 -21.45
CA ASN A 22 10.09 -6.10 -22.34
C ASN A 22 8.55 -6.11 -22.36
N GLU A 23 7.92 -4.98 -22.07
CA GLU A 23 6.46 -4.85 -22.07
C GLU A 23 5.87 -4.89 -23.49
N ASP A 24 6.65 -4.55 -24.52
CA ASP A 24 6.18 -4.50 -25.92
C ASP A 24 5.62 -5.84 -26.43
N GLU A 25 6.06 -6.95 -25.85
CA GLU A 25 5.57 -8.28 -26.18
C GLU A 25 4.26 -8.63 -25.44
N ASP A 26 3.97 -7.97 -24.31
CA ASP A 26 2.79 -8.23 -23.50
C ASP A 26 1.51 -7.76 -24.24
N PRO A 27 0.51 -8.65 -24.45
CA PRO A 27 -0.71 -8.29 -25.15
C PRO A 27 -1.53 -7.21 -24.44
N ILE A 28 -1.46 -7.12 -23.11
CA ILE A 28 -2.15 -6.07 -22.33
C ILE A 28 -1.51 -4.71 -22.61
N PHE A 29 -0.18 -4.66 -22.65
CA PHE A 29 0.55 -3.43 -22.97
C PHE A 29 0.24 -2.95 -24.39
N ARG A 30 0.36 -3.83 -25.39
CA ARG A 30 0.04 -3.49 -26.78
C ARG A 30 -1.39 -2.98 -26.94
N ARG A 31 -2.34 -3.61 -26.23
CA ARG A 31 -3.73 -3.14 -26.21
C ARG A 31 -3.86 -1.76 -25.57
N ALA A 32 -3.17 -1.50 -24.47
CA ALA A 32 -3.16 -0.19 -23.82
C ALA A 32 -2.61 0.90 -24.75
N ARG A 33 -1.51 0.63 -25.45
CA ARG A 33 -0.92 1.56 -26.44
C ARG A 33 -1.84 1.84 -27.62
N ASP A 34 -2.53 0.83 -28.14
CA ASP A 34 -3.54 0.97 -29.20
C ASP A 34 -4.77 1.78 -28.76
N LEU A 35 -5.24 1.60 -27.52
CA LEU A 35 -6.29 2.45 -26.93
C LEU A 35 -5.81 3.90 -26.79
N TYR A 36 -4.61 4.09 -26.26
CA TYR A 36 -4.04 5.43 -26.07
C TYR A 36 -3.87 6.18 -27.40
N ALA A 37 -3.39 5.51 -28.44
CA ALA A 37 -3.23 6.08 -29.78
C ALA A 37 -4.56 6.53 -30.41
N ARG A 38 -5.69 5.97 -29.96
CA ARG A 38 -7.05 6.34 -30.40
C ARG A 38 -7.70 7.43 -29.54
N GLY A 39 -6.97 7.98 -28.57
CA GLY A 39 -7.54 8.96 -27.62
C GLY A 39 -8.54 8.33 -26.66
N MET A 40 -8.42 7.03 -26.38
CA MET A 40 -9.22 6.32 -25.37
C MET A 40 -8.40 6.24 -24.08
N GLU A 41 -8.13 7.39 -23.44
CA GLU A 41 -7.12 7.46 -22.38
C GLU A 41 -7.55 6.75 -21.10
N ASN A 42 -8.85 6.73 -20.79
CA ASN A 42 -9.37 6.02 -19.62
C ASN A 42 -9.20 4.50 -19.77
N GLU A 43 -9.57 3.95 -20.92
CA GLU A 43 -9.43 2.53 -21.22
C GLU A 43 -7.97 2.12 -21.35
N ALA A 44 -7.13 2.99 -21.92
CA ALA A 44 -5.69 2.78 -21.94
C ALA A 44 -5.12 2.72 -20.52
N LEU A 45 -5.50 3.67 -19.66
CA LEU A 45 -5.08 3.70 -18.26
C LEU A 45 -5.49 2.43 -17.51
N GLU A 46 -6.72 1.97 -17.67
CA GLU A 46 -7.17 0.70 -17.06
C GLU A 46 -6.29 -0.48 -17.47
N ASN A 47 -5.90 -0.57 -18.75
CA ASN A 47 -5.03 -1.65 -19.23
C ASN A 47 -3.60 -1.51 -18.69
N PHE A 48 -3.02 -0.31 -18.62
CA PHE A 48 -1.72 -0.09 -17.99
C PHE A 48 -1.75 -0.48 -16.50
N LEU A 49 -2.78 -0.05 -15.75
CA LEU A 49 -2.94 -0.40 -14.34
C LEU A 49 -3.13 -1.91 -14.13
N LYS A 50 -3.88 -2.57 -15.02
CA LYS A 50 -4.04 -4.02 -15.02
C LYS A 50 -2.71 -4.75 -15.21
N LEU A 51 -1.84 -4.27 -16.12
CA LEU A 51 -0.53 -4.85 -16.33
C LEU A 51 0.40 -4.63 -15.12
N ILE A 52 0.41 -3.42 -14.56
CA ILE A 52 1.14 -3.08 -13.34
C ILE A 52 0.75 -4.06 -12.22
N GLN A 53 -0.55 -4.27 -12.01
CA GLN A 53 -1.04 -5.20 -10.99
C GLN A 53 -0.60 -6.64 -11.28
N ARG A 54 -0.76 -7.12 -12.52
CA ARG A 54 -0.38 -8.48 -12.93
C ARG A 54 1.11 -8.76 -12.74
N ARG A 55 1.95 -7.75 -12.92
CA ARG A 55 3.42 -7.84 -12.78
C ARG A 55 3.90 -7.41 -11.39
N ASN A 56 3.01 -7.30 -10.39
CA ASN A 56 3.35 -6.89 -9.02
C ASN A 56 4.15 -5.58 -8.96
N GLY A 57 3.80 -4.60 -9.80
CA GLY A 57 4.50 -3.32 -9.91
C GLY A 57 5.75 -3.35 -10.80
N ASN A 58 6.13 -4.49 -11.37
CA ASN A 58 7.29 -4.59 -12.27
C ASN A 58 6.93 -4.31 -13.74
N ALA A 59 6.45 -3.08 -14.01
CA ALA A 59 6.04 -2.62 -15.34
C ALA A 59 6.42 -1.14 -15.57
N PRO A 60 7.70 -0.83 -15.87
CA PRO A 60 8.15 0.54 -16.00
C PRO A 60 7.39 1.32 -17.09
N GLU A 61 7.24 0.77 -18.28
CA GLU A 61 6.62 1.45 -19.42
C GLU A 61 5.15 1.76 -19.12
N SER A 62 4.43 0.81 -18.51
CA SER A 62 3.07 1.04 -18.01
C SER A 62 3.01 2.12 -16.94
N HIS A 63 3.99 2.18 -16.02
CA HIS A 63 4.07 3.27 -15.04
C HIS A 63 4.30 4.62 -15.73
N LEU A 64 5.20 4.70 -16.72
CA LEU A 64 5.46 5.94 -17.46
C LEU A 64 4.20 6.45 -18.16
N ASP A 65 3.51 5.57 -18.90
CA ASP A 65 2.32 5.94 -19.65
C ASP A 65 1.13 6.28 -18.74
N ALA A 66 0.90 5.51 -17.67
CA ALA A 66 -0.10 5.85 -16.65
C ALA A 66 0.18 7.22 -16.03
N GLY A 67 1.44 7.51 -15.68
CA GLY A 67 1.83 8.80 -15.13
C GLY A 67 1.56 9.97 -16.08
N ASN A 68 1.80 9.77 -17.39
CA ASN A 68 1.48 10.76 -18.41
C ASN A 68 -0.03 11.00 -18.53
N ILE A 69 -0.85 9.94 -18.48
CA ILE A 69 -2.31 10.05 -18.53
C ILE A 69 -2.84 10.83 -17.33
N TYR A 70 -2.39 10.47 -16.12
CA TYR A 70 -2.78 11.18 -14.90
C TYR A 70 -2.44 12.66 -14.96
N LEU A 71 -1.22 13.00 -15.41
CA LEU A 71 -0.78 14.39 -15.47
C LEU A 71 -1.57 15.20 -16.50
N LYS A 72 -1.71 14.67 -17.73
CA LYS A 72 -2.21 15.47 -18.87
C LYS A 72 -3.73 15.44 -19.01
N HIS A 73 -4.35 14.27 -18.84
CA HIS A 73 -5.76 14.07 -19.16
C HIS A 73 -6.64 14.15 -17.92
N LEU A 74 -6.20 13.56 -16.80
CA LEU A 74 -6.96 13.55 -15.55
C LEU A 74 -6.64 14.74 -14.63
N ARG A 75 -5.57 15.49 -14.93
CA ARG A 75 -5.06 16.59 -14.08
C ARG A 75 -4.90 16.17 -12.62
N ASP A 76 -4.40 14.95 -12.43
CA ASP A 76 -4.07 14.37 -11.13
C ASP A 76 -2.53 14.29 -10.98
N PRO A 77 -1.89 15.39 -10.58
CA PRO A 77 -0.44 15.41 -10.43
C PRO A 77 0.07 14.49 -9.31
N VAL A 78 -0.78 14.13 -8.33
CA VAL A 78 -0.37 13.26 -7.23
C VAL A 78 -0.17 11.83 -7.72
N SER A 79 -1.16 11.31 -8.46
CA SER A 79 -1.06 9.98 -9.08
C SER A 79 0.06 9.95 -10.14
N ALA A 80 0.24 11.03 -10.90
CA ALA A 80 1.34 11.13 -11.85
C ALA A 80 2.72 10.99 -11.16
N ILE A 81 2.96 11.75 -10.07
CA ILE A 81 4.20 11.66 -9.28
C ILE A 81 4.43 10.25 -8.76
N TYR A 82 3.38 9.57 -8.27
CA TYR A 82 3.48 8.19 -7.79
C TYR A 82 4.00 7.25 -8.88
N HIS A 83 3.40 7.28 -10.07
CA HIS A 83 3.78 6.41 -11.18
C HIS A 83 5.18 6.73 -11.70
N PHE A 84 5.52 8.01 -11.84
CA PHE A 84 6.87 8.43 -12.26
C PHE A 84 7.97 7.99 -11.30
N LYS A 85 7.74 8.03 -9.99
CA LYS A 85 8.71 7.53 -9.01
C LYS A 85 8.89 6.02 -9.05
N HIS A 86 7.81 5.28 -9.30
CA HIS A 86 7.92 3.82 -9.48
C HIS A 86 8.76 3.50 -10.72
N TYR A 87 8.50 4.20 -11.83
CA TYR A 87 9.32 4.12 -13.03
C TYR A 87 10.80 4.44 -12.75
N GLU A 88 11.10 5.56 -12.07
CA GLU A 88 12.47 5.91 -11.69
C GLU A 88 13.13 4.81 -10.84
N ALA A 89 12.40 4.26 -9.85
CA ALA A 89 12.91 3.18 -9.00
C ALA A 89 13.11 1.85 -9.76
N LEU A 90 12.34 1.60 -10.82
CA LEU A 90 12.50 0.47 -11.72
C LEU A 90 13.74 0.63 -12.61
N LEU A 91 13.96 1.82 -13.15
CA LEU A 91 15.10 2.08 -14.04
C LEU A 91 16.43 2.06 -13.26
N LYS A 92 16.46 2.59 -12.04
CA LYS A 92 17.66 2.57 -11.17
C LYS A 92 18.17 1.16 -10.83
N ARG A 93 17.32 0.15 -10.96
CA ARG A 93 17.68 -1.26 -10.72
C ARG A 93 17.78 -2.10 -11.99
N SER A 94 17.60 -1.48 -13.16
CA SER A 94 17.65 -2.15 -14.46
C SER A 94 19.02 -2.00 -15.10
N ASP A 95 19.39 -2.96 -15.96
CA ASP A 95 20.64 -2.94 -16.72
C ASP A 95 20.51 -2.17 -18.05
N ARG A 96 19.50 -1.30 -18.18
CA ARG A 96 19.24 -0.56 -19.42
C ARG A 96 20.28 0.54 -19.66
N GLU A 97 20.82 0.60 -20.86
CA GLU A 97 21.79 1.62 -21.28
C GLU A 97 21.19 3.04 -21.26
N ASP A 98 19.92 3.17 -21.61
CA ASP A 98 19.17 4.44 -21.68
C ASP A 98 18.56 4.88 -20.34
N ALA A 99 18.84 4.18 -19.24
CA ALA A 99 18.19 4.40 -17.95
C ALA A 99 18.39 5.84 -17.42
N SER A 100 19.62 6.35 -17.47
CA SER A 100 19.97 7.66 -16.91
C SER A 100 19.21 8.81 -17.60
N GLU A 101 19.18 8.81 -18.92
CA GLU A 101 18.50 9.84 -19.72
C GLU A 101 16.97 9.79 -19.51
N ARG A 102 16.41 8.58 -19.45
CA ARG A 102 14.99 8.36 -19.14
C ARG A 102 14.61 8.81 -17.73
N ILE A 103 15.49 8.60 -16.75
CA ILE A 103 15.30 9.07 -15.37
C ILE A 103 15.28 10.60 -15.34
N GLU A 104 16.25 11.26 -15.98
CA GLU A 104 16.32 12.73 -16.04
C GLU A 104 15.04 13.33 -16.65
N LEU A 105 14.58 12.77 -17.76
CA LEU A 105 13.33 13.20 -18.40
C LEU A 105 12.11 13.05 -17.47
N VAL A 106 12.03 11.97 -16.70
CA VAL A 106 10.94 11.75 -15.74
C VAL A 106 11.07 12.64 -14.52
N GLN A 107 12.27 12.97 -14.06
CA GLN A 107 12.48 13.92 -12.97
C GLN A 107 11.94 15.32 -13.33
N GLU A 108 12.13 15.78 -14.56
CA GLU A 108 11.53 17.05 -15.01
C GLU A 108 9.99 16.98 -15.05
N ARG A 109 9.40 15.82 -15.39
CA ARG A 109 7.94 15.61 -15.28
C ARG A 109 7.46 15.61 -13.83
N ILE A 110 8.18 14.98 -12.92
CA ILE A 110 7.88 14.99 -11.48
C ILE A 110 7.90 16.41 -10.94
N LYS A 111 8.92 17.19 -11.32
CA LYS A 111 9.05 18.61 -10.94
C LYS A 111 7.89 19.45 -11.46
N ALA A 112 7.48 19.25 -12.72
CA ALA A 112 6.30 19.90 -13.29
C ALA A 112 5.01 19.52 -12.53
N ALA A 113 4.79 18.22 -12.28
CA ALA A 113 3.65 17.74 -11.53
C ALA A 113 3.63 18.26 -10.08
N LYS A 114 4.80 18.33 -9.41
CA LYS A 114 4.92 18.94 -8.07
C LYS A 114 4.51 20.41 -8.09
N LYS A 115 4.93 21.16 -9.12
CA LYS A 115 4.53 22.57 -9.28
C LYS A 115 3.04 22.72 -9.54
N GLU A 116 2.45 21.87 -10.37
CA GLU A 116 1.00 21.86 -10.62
C GLU A 116 0.21 21.51 -9.36
N PHE A 117 0.63 20.46 -8.64
CA PHE A 117 0.02 20.10 -7.36
C PHE A 117 0.15 21.23 -6.34
N ALA A 118 1.33 21.84 -6.25
CA ALA A 118 1.53 23.03 -5.45
C ALA A 118 0.49 24.09 -5.85
N MET A 119 0.26 24.41 -7.12
CA MET A 119 -0.74 25.41 -7.51
C MET A 119 -2.18 25.12 -7.05
N THR A 120 -2.54 23.86 -6.74
CA THR A 120 -3.88 23.51 -6.22
C THR A 120 -4.14 23.99 -4.79
N PHE A 121 -3.10 24.25 -3.98
CA PHE A 121 -3.30 24.80 -2.64
C PHE A 121 -3.69 26.29 -2.71
N ASP A 122 -4.63 26.69 -1.86
CA ASP A 122 -5.13 28.07 -1.80
C ASP A 122 -3.96 29.06 -1.56
N ALA A 123 -3.80 30.00 -2.50
CA ALA A 123 -2.79 31.06 -2.44
C ALA A 123 -2.97 31.99 -1.23
N LYS A 124 -4.13 31.98 -0.57
CA LYS A 124 -4.35 32.71 0.68
C LYS A 124 -3.58 32.14 1.87
N VAL A 125 -3.31 30.83 1.89
CA VAL A 125 -2.63 30.14 2.99
C VAL A 125 -1.12 30.09 2.78
N TYR A 126 -0.68 29.87 1.54
CA TYR A 126 0.75 29.81 1.17
C TYR A 126 1.03 30.81 0.07
N LYS A 127 1.48 32.02 0.44
CA LYS A 127 1.73 33.12 -0.50
C LYS A 127 2.96 32.89 -1.36
N ASP A 128 3.95 32.14 -0.86
CA ASP A 128 5.18 31.81 -1.60
C ASP A 128 5.08 30.41 -2.25
N PRO A 129 5.18 30.32 -3.60
CA PRO A 129 5.28 29.04 -4.30
C PRO A 129 6.44 28.15 -3.84
N LEU A 130 7.54 28.71 -3.35
CA LEU A 130 8.70 27.95 -2.89
C LEU A 130 8.45 27.27 -1.54
N GLU A 131 7.78 27.95 -0.60
CA GLU A 131 7.33 27.35 0.67
C GLU A 131 6.42 26.15 0.43
N ARG A 132 5.55 26.26 -0.58
CA ARG A 132 4.63 25.19 -0.95
C ARG A 132 5.36 23.96 -1.48
N LEU A 133 6.39 24.15 -2.31
CA LEU A 133 7.23 23.06 -2.80
C LEU A 133 8.01 22.38 -1.66
N LYS A 134 8.58 23.17 -0.74
CA LYS A 134 9.25 22.64 0.46
C LYS A 134 8.32 21.79 1.33
N LEU A 135 7.05 22.20 1.46
CA LEU A 135 6.03 21.41 2.16
C LEU A 135 5.80 20.05 1.46
N LEU A 136 5.76 20.02 0.13
CA LEU A 136 5.64 18.77 -0.62
C LEU A 136 6.83 17.84 -0.39
N ASP A 137 8.04 18.38 -0.44
CA ASP A 137 9.25 17.60 -0.16
C ASP A 137 9.27 17.08 1.28
N THR A 138 8.76 17.87 2.23
CA THR A 138 8.60 17.46 3.64
C THR A 138 7.56 16.35 3.77
N ILE A 139 6.39 16.48 3.14
CA ILE A 139 5.34 15.44 3.14
C ILE A 139 5.89 14.15 2.55
N GLU A 140 6.67 14.25 1.49
CA GLU A 140 7.29 13.10 0.84
C GLU A 140 8.35 12.44 1.73
N ALA A 141 9.22 13.23 2.35
CA ALA A 141 10.23 12.74 3.30
C ALA A 141 9.57 12.03 4.48
N LEU A 142 8.55 12.66 5.08
CA LEU A 142 7.79 12.07 6.19
C LEU A 142 7.04 10.80 5.77
N ARG A 143 6.52 10.72 4.54
CA ARG A 143 5.91 9.48 4.02
C ARG A 143 6.94 8.37 3.86
N SER A 144 8.09 8.68 3.28
CA SER A 144 9.19 7.72 3.12
C SER A 144 9.66 7.19 4.48
N GLU A 145 9.85 8.08 5.45
CA GLU A 145 10.19 7.74 6.82
C GLU A 145 9.13 6.85 7.47
N ASN A 146 7.85 7.19 7.33
CA ASN A 146 6.75 6.36 7.82
C ASN A 146 6.78 4.94 7.23
N GLU A 147 7.04 4.79 5.92
CA GLU A 147 7.14 3.46 5.30
C GLU A 147 8.35 2.67 5.79
N VAL A 148 9.49 3.32 6.02
CA VAL A 148 10.66 2.70 6.65
C VAL A 148 10.31 2.23 8.07
N LEU A 149 9.71 3.10 8.88
CA LEU A 149 9.30 2.78 10.25
C LEU A 149 8.29 1.63 10.29
N LYS A 150 7.31 1.59 9.37
CA LYS A 150 6.37 0.47 9.25
C LYS A 150 7.09 -0.85 8.96
N ARG A 151 8.06 -0.85 8.02
CA ARG A 151 8.86 -2.05 7.74
C ARG A 151 9.67 -2.49 8.96
N GLN A 152 10.26 -1.55 9.68
CA GLN A 152 10.98 -1.82 10.92
C GLN A 152 10.07 -2.43 11.99
N LEU A 153 8.87 -1.89 12.18
CA LEU A 153 7.86 -2.43 13.09
C LEU A 153 7.46 -3.86 12.74
N VAL A 154 7.22 -4.16 11.45
CA VAL A 154 6.93 -5.53 11.01
C VAL A 154 8.11 -6.46 11.31
N SER A 155 9.34 -6.03 11.02
CA SER A 155 10.53 -6.85 11.31
C SER A 155 10.73 -7.08 12.80
N ALA A 156 10.49 -6.08 13.64
CA ALA A 156 10.60 -6.17 15.09
C ALA A 156 9.50 -7.07 15.67
N ARG A 157 8.28 -6.97 15.13
CA ARG A 157 7.15 -7.84 15.47
C ARG A 157 7.48 -9.31 15.17
N ASN A 158 8.03 -9.60 13.99
CA ASN A 158 8.40 -10.96 13.62
C ASN A 158 9.48 -11.52 14.54
N ARG A 159 10.52 -10.74 14.86
CA ARG A 159 11.57 -11.13 15.82
C ARG A 159 11.00 -11.48 17.20
N LEU A 160 10.01 -10.72 17.69
CA LEU A 160 9.36 -11.00 18.98
C LEU A 160 8.52 -12.28 18.93
N ASN A 161 7.86 -12.57 17.80
CA ASN A 161 7.10 -13.80 17.63
C ASN A 161 8.03 -15.03 17.49
N ASP A 162 9.15 -14.90 16.79
CA ASP A 162 10.12 -15.98 16.61
C ASP A 162 10.80 -16.35 17.95
N GLY A 163 11.06 -15.35 18.82
CA GLY A 163 11.58 -15.57 20.17
C GLY A 163 10.60 -16.21 21.17
N ALA A 164 9.32 -16.34 20.84
CA ALA A 164 8.33 -17.03 21.68
C ALA A 164 8.18 -18.53 21.35
N SER A 165 8.97 -19.03 20.39
CA SER A 165 8.87 -20.41 19.85
C SER A 165 9.94 -21.37 20.37
N GLU A 166 10.51 -21.11 21.55
CA GLU A 166 11.39 -22.06 22.24
C GLU A 166 10.57 -22.82 23.29
N GLN A 167 9.73 -23.75 22.81
CA GLN A 167 9.07 -24.73 23.67
C GLN A 167 10.14 -25.68 24.23
N VAL A 168 10.53 -25.44 25.49
CA VAL A 168 11.26 -26.42 26.29
C VAL A 168 10.38 -27.67 26.39
N ALA A 169 10.84 -28.77 25.79
CA ALA A 169 10.17 -30.05 25.82
C ALA A 169 10.05 -30.54 27.28
N TYR A 170 8.82 -30.66 27.76
CA TYR A 170 8.51 -31.39 28.99
C TYR A 170 7.89 -32.74 28.59
N GLU A 171 8.56 -33.83 28.96
CA GLU A 171 8.09 -35.20 28.76
C GLU A 171 7.42 -35.68 30.06
N PRO A 172 6.12 -36.09 30.05
CA PRO A 172 5.41 -36.44 31.27
C PRO A 172 5.51 -37.96 31.58
N PRO A 173 5.69 -38.38 32.84
CA PRO A 173 5.46 -39.76 33.26
C PRO A 173 3.97 -40.03 33.55
N ALA A 174 3.52 -41.25 33.28
CA ALA A 174 2.13 -41.71 33.34
C ALA A 174 1.65 -42.21 34.72
N GLU A 175 0.31 -42.34 34.84
CA GLU A 175 -0.54 -43.01 35.87
C GLU A 175 -0.83 -42.22 37.18
N SER A 176 -2.01 -42.25 37.84
CA SER A 176 -3.38 -42.75 37.57
C SER A 176 -4.36 -42.23 38.68
N VAL A 177 -5.63 -41.93 38.31
CA VAL A 177 -6.95 -41.92 39.05
C VAL A 177 -7.11 -41.33 40.50
N PRO A 178 -8.34 -41.16 41.06
CA PRO A 178 -9.49 -40.35 40.65
C PRO A 178 -10.01 -39.40 41.77
N VAL A 179 -11.06 -38.63 41.42
CA VAL A 179 -11.73 -37.52 42.12
C VAL A 179 -12.27 -37.82 43.53
N ARG A 180 -12.18 -36.85 44.45
CA ARG A 180 -13.09 -36.71 45.60
C ARG A 180 -13.49 -35.24 45.83
N THR A 181 -14.80 -34.97 45.72
CA THR A 181 -15.47 -33.70 46.00
C THR A 181 -15.74 -33.49 47.49
N LEU A 182 -15.58 -32.25 48.00
CA LEU A 182 -16.45 -31.66 49.02
C LEU A 182 -16.47 -30.13 48.86
N ARG A 183 -17.68 -29.54 48.86
CA ARG A 183 -17.93 -28.09 48.90
C ARG A 183 -17.94 -27.61 50.36
N ALA A 184 -17.50 -26.38 50.60
CA ALA A 184 -18.00 -25.52 51.68
C ALA A 184 -17.84 -24.05 51.30
N ASP A 185 -18.84 -23.28 51.71
CA ASP A 185 -19.19 -21.92 51.37
C ASP A 185 -18.47 -20.88 52.26
N THR A 186 -18.48 -19.62 51.81
CA THR A 186 -18.36 -18.31 52.54
C THR A 186 -17.31 -17.31 52.03
N SER A 187 -17.84 -16.15 51.63
CA SER A 187 -17.24 -14.94 51.00
C SER A 187 -16.43 -14.05 51.98
N PRO A 188 -15.65 -13.02 51.57
CA PRO A 188 -16.04 -11.96 50.62
C PRO A 188 -15.03 -11.62 49.52
N ARG A 189 -15.58 -11.41 48.32
CA ARG A 189 -14.92 -10.89 47.12
C ARG A 189 -14.68 -9.38 47.25
N MET A 190 -13.41 -8.97 47.29
CA MET A 190 -13.03 -7.62 46.85
C MET A 190 -13.12 -7.59 45.32
N GLU A 191 -13.89 -6.63 44.82
CA GLU A 191 -14.05 -6.35 43.41
C GLU A 191 -12.76 -5.75 42.83
N THR A 192 -12.34 -6.30 41.69
CA THR A 192 -11.53 -5.59 40.71
C THR A 192 -12.00 -6.12 39.34
N PRO A 193 -12.40 -5.27 38.37
CA PRO A 193 -13.09 -5.75 37.18
C PRO A 193 -12.15 -6.58 36.30
N ARG A 194 -12.43 -7.89 36.26
CA ARG A 194 -11.86 -8.87 35.33
C ARG A 194 -12.63 -8.76 34.01
N SER A 195 -11.97 -8.27 32.97
CA SER A 195 -12.46 -8.33 31.59
C SER A 195 -12.28 -9.75 31.06
N GLU A 196 -13.32 -10.58 31.22
CA GLU A 196 -13.52 -11.83 30.48
C GLU A 196 -14.68 -11.66 29.48
N PRO A 197 -14.66 -12.41 28.37
CA PRO A 197 -15.30 -12.05 27.12
C PRO A 197 -16.80 -12.29 27.18
N VAL A 198 -17.58 -11.22 27.03
CA VAL A 198 -19.02 -11.34 26.82
C VAL A 198 -19.23 -11.52 25.32
N SER A 199 -19.75 -12.68 24.93
CA SER A 199 -20.52 -12.80 23.68
C SER A 199 -21.72 -11.86 23.80
N GLN A 200 -21.58 -10.65 23.27
CA GLN A 200 -22.71 -9.78 22.95
C GLN A 200 -22.75 -9.64 21.45
N VAL A 201 -23.70 -10.36 20.86
CA VAL A 201 -24.30 -10.01 19.59
C VAL A 201 -25.17 -8.80 19.88
N GLU A 202 -24.60 -7.60 19.81
CA GLU A 202 -25.36 -6.35 19.68
C GLU A 202 -24.72 -5.45 18.62
N ASP A 203 -25.59 -5.04 17.71
CA ASP A 203 -25.44 -4.21 16.53
C ASP A 203 -24.89 -2.81 16.88
N SER A 204 -23.59 -2.73 17.17
CA SER A 204 -22.87 -1.46 17.16
C SER A 204 -22.42 -1.17 15.74
N GLN A 205 -23.31 -0.62 14.91
CA GLN A 205 -22.99 -0.13 13.57
C GLN A 205 -21.68 0.67 13.63
N ARG A 206 -20.63 0.09 13.05
CA ARG A 206 -19.30 0.69 13.05
C ARG A 206 -19.40 1.98 12.23
N ARG A 207 -18.98 3.11 12.79
CA ARG A 207 -19.05 4.42 12.12
C ARG A 207 -17.66 4.87 11.68
N TYR A 208 -17.58 5.48 10.51
CA TYR A 208 -16.35 6.00 9.92
C TYR A 208 -16.52 7.47 9.56
N THR A 209 -15.57 8.32 9.95
CA THR A 209 -15.57 9.73 9.56
C THR A 209 -14.65 9.92 8.37
N ILE A 210 -15.23 10.41 7.27
CA ILE A 210 -14.53 10.60 5.99
C ILE A 210 -13.40 11.61 6.15
N GLN A 211 -12.21 11.23 5.71
CA GLN A 211 -11.01 12.05 5.69
C GLN A 211 -10.75 12.61 4.30
N ALA A 212 -9.91 13.64 4.22
CA ALA A 212 -9.53 14.23 2.94
C ALA A 212 -8.77 13.20 2.07
N GLY A 213 -9.26 12.97 0.85
CA GLY A 213 -8.67 12.03 -0.11
C GLY A 213 -9.22 10.59 -0.03
N ASP A 214 -10.22 10.35 0.82
CA ASP A 214 -10.97 9.10 0.83
C ASP A 214 -11.83 8.90 -0.42
N SER A 215 -12.05 7.64 -0.76
CA SER A 215 -13.10 7.20 -1.68
C SER A 215 -13.81 6.01 -1.06
N LEU A 216 -15.06 5.73 -1.46
CA LEU A 216 -15.78 4.55 -0.96
C LEU A 216 -15.00 3.26 -1.21
N TYR A 217 -14.28 3.19 -2.32
CA TYR A 217 -13.37 2.08 -2.62
C TYR A 217 -12.24 1.95 -1.58
N LYS A 218 -11.56 3.06 -1.24
CA LYS A 218 -10.48 3.07 -0.23
C LYS A 218 -11.01 2.71 1.15
N ILE A 219 -12.16 3.26 1.54
CA ILE A 219 -12.81 2.96 2.83
C ILE A 219 -13.22 1.48 2.87
N SER A 220 -13.82 0.96 1.79
CA SER A 220 -14.20 -0.45 1.67
C SER A 220 -12.99 -1.38 1.80
N ARG A 221 -11.88 -1.07 1.12
CA ARG A 221 -10.64 -1.83 1.24
C ARG A 221 -10.05 -1.75 2.66
N LEU A 222 -10.14 -0.59 3.31
CA LEU A 222 -9.64 -0.40 4.68
C LEU A 222 -10.45 -1.21 5.70
N VAL A 223 -11.78 -1.23 5.57
CA VAL A 223 -12.68 -1.89 6.52
C VAL A 223 -12.80 -3.38 6.23
N TYR A 224 -13.11 -3.75 5.00
CA TYR A 224 -13.45 -5.13 4.62
C TYR A 224 -12.27 -5.90 4.03
N GLY A 225 -11.14 -5.25 3.75
CA GLY A 225 -10.06 -5.82 2.96
C GLY A 225 -10.35 -5.90 1.46
N ASP A 226 -11.60 -5.64 1.04
CA ASP A 226 -12.04 -5.68 -0.35
C ASP A 226 -12.64 -4.34 -0.78
N GLY A 227 -12.01 -3.70 -1.77
CA GLY A 227 -12.49 -2.44 -2.33
C GLY A 227 -13.77 -2.60 -3.16
N SER A 228 -14.09 -3.80 -3.66
CA SER A 228 -15.26 -4.06 -4.50
C SER A 228 -16.60 -3.91 -3.76
N ARG A 229 -16.56 -4.00 -2.42
CA ARG A 229 -17.70 -3.90 -1.50
C ARG A 229 -18.12 -2.45 -1.19
N TRP A 230 -17.58 -1.48 -1.91
CA TRP A 230 -17.90 -0.06 -1.75
C TRP A 230 -19.40 0.25 -1.96
N ARG A 231 -20.09 -0.55 -2.77
CA ARG A 231 -21.54 -0.42 -3.02
C ARG A 231 -22.38 -0.70 -1.77
N GLU A 232 -21.90 -1.56 -0.87
CA GLU A 232 -22.57 -1.84 0.40
C GLU A 232 -22.55 -0.62 1.31
N ILE A 233 -21.39 0.05 1.39
CA ILE A 233 -21.24 1.32 2.11
C ILE A 233 -22.14 2.39 1.49
N LEU A 234 -22.16 2.52 0.16
CA LEU A 234 -23.01 3.51 -0.51
C LEU A 234 -24.49 3.27 -0.22
N ASN A 235 -24.95 2.03 -0.32
CA ASN A 235 -26.36 1.68 -0.13
C ASN A 235 -26.82 1.91 1.32
N ALA A 236 -25.96 1.65 2.31
CA ALA A 236 -26.25 1.89 3.72
C ALA A 236 -26.25 3.38 4.13
N ASN A 237 -25.79 4.26 3.24
CA ASN A 237 -25.61 5.68 3.52
C ASN A 237 -26.21 6.59 2.44
N ARG A 238 -27.23 6.13 1.70
CA ARG A 238 -27.89 6.94 0.65
C ARG A 238 -28.48 8.25 1.17
N ASP A 239 -28.76 8.32 2.47
CA ASP A 239 -29.19 9.52 3.18
C ASP A 239 -28.08 10.59 3.31
N VAL A 240 -26.81 10.18 3.36
CA VAL A 240 -25.65 11.07 3.53
C VAL A 240 -24.84 11.21 2.23
N ILE A 241 -24.82 10.16 1.41
CA ILE A 241 -24.07 10.06 0.14
C ILE A 241 -25.04 9.57 -0.95
N PRO A 242 -25.70 10.50 -1.68
CA PRO A 242 -26.62 10.12 -2.75
C PRO A 242 -25.94 9.35 -3.88
N ASP A 243 -24.71 9.74 -4.21
CA ASP A 243 -23.93 9.23 -5.34
C ASP A 243 -22.42 9.19 -5.01
N GLU A 244 -21.65 8.46 -5.81
CA GLU A 244 -20.20 8.23 -5.60
C GLU A 244 -19.36 9.52 -5.53
N SER A 245 -19.81 10.60 -6.17
CA SER A 245 -19.10 11.89 -6.18
C SER A 245 -19.45 12.78 -4.98
N SER A 246 -20.45 12.42 -4.19
CA SER A 246 -20.99 13.22 -3.09
C SER A 246 -20.30 13.01 -1.73
N LEU A 247 -19.07 12.48 -1.70
CA LEU A 247 -18.34 12.28 -0.44
C LEU A 247 -17.87 13.62 0.16
N ARG A 248 -18.32 13.91 1.38
CA ARG A 248 -17.94 15.12 2.12
C ARG A 248 -16.97 14.77 3.25
N VAL A 249 -15.81 15.43 3.25
CA VAL A 249 -14.83 15.31 4.34
C VAL A 249 -15.48 15.74 5.66
N GLY A 250 -15.24 14.96 6.71
CA GLY A 250 -15.81 15.16 8.04
C GLY A 250 -17.21 14.57 8.22
N ALA A 251 -17.87 14.08 7.17
CA ALA A 251 -19.13 13.36 7.31
C ALA A 251 -18.90 11.97 7.91
N THR A 252 -19.76 11.58 8.86
CA THR A 252 -19.74 10.24 9.45
C THR A 252 -20.70 9.32 8.72
N ILE A 253 -20.19 8.19 8.24
CA ILE A 253 -20.94 7.16 7.52
C ILE A 253 -20.99 5.86 8.32
N ARG A 254 -22.06 5.10 8.10
CA ARG A 254 -22.29 3.76 8.64
C ARG A 254 -21.47 2.74 7.84
N ILE A 255 -20.88 1.79 8.52
CA ILE A 255 -20.15 0.67 7.95
C ILE A 255 -20.96 -0.60 8.23
N PRO A 256 -21.57 -1.21 7.20
CA PRO A 256 -22.26 -2.49 7.29
C PRO A 256 -21.44 -3.69 7.78
#